data_AF-A0AAE0A455-F1
#
_entry.id   AF-A0AAE0A455-F1
#
_cell.length_a   1.000
_cell.length_b   1.000
_cell.length_c   1.000
_cell.angle_alpha   90.00
_cell.angle_beta   90.00
_cell.angle_gamma   90.00
#
_symmetry.space_group_name_H-M   'P 1'
#
loop_
_entity.id
_entity.type
_entity.pdbx_description
1 polymer ?
#
loop_
_entity_poly.entity_id
_entity_poly.type
_entity_poly.pdbx_seq_one_letter_code
_entity_poly.pdbx_strand_id
1 'polypeptide(L)'
;MGHFQDSNEGMARVIQDYFESIFRTTDPSPQDTRKATDAIKSRLSDDKREDLNVAFTAEVRAAVFDLSPTKALGPDGFQAIFFQRF
;
A
#
# COMPACT_ATOMS: atom_id res chain seq x y z
N MET A 1 -27.17 -25.50 -0.03
CA MET A 1 -28.03 -25.67 1.15
C MET A 1 -27.59 -24.66 2.18
N GLY A 2 -28.43 -23.70 2.57
CA GLY A 2 -28.09 -22.70 3.58
C GLY A 2 -28.35 -23.25 4.98
N HIS A 3 -27.44 -23.01 5.92
CA HIS A 3 -27.66 -23.27 7.33
C HIS A 3 -28.11 -21.97 8.01
N PHE A 4 -29.28 -21.99 8.65
CA PHE A 4 -29.70 -20.90 9.54
C PHE A 4 -28.82 -20.89 10.79
N GLN A 5 -28.43 -19.70 11.23
CA GLN A 5 -27.55 -19.51 12.38
C GLN A 5 -28.06 -18.34 13.23
N ASP A 6 -28.34 -18.61 14.49
CA ASP A 6 -28.99 -17.71 15.45
C ASP A 6 -28.15 -17.47 16.72
N SER A 7 -27.03 -18.19 16.87
CA SER A 7 -26.03 -17.93 17.91
C SER A 7 -25.18 -16.69 17.59
N ASN A 8 -24.76 -15.96 18.63
CA ASN A 8 -23.89 -14.79 18.47
C ASN A 8 -22.53 -15.17 17.84
N GLU A 9 -21.93 -16.28 18.28
CA GLU A 9 -20.66 -16.78 17.73
C GLU A 9 -20.83 -17.21 16.27
N GLY A 10 -21.95 -17.84 15.96
CA GLY A 10 -22.27 -18.25 14.60
C GLY A 10 -22.48 -17.05 13.67
N MET A 11 -23.22 -16.04 14.11
CA MET A 11 -23.39 -14.78 13.36
C MET A 11 -22.05 -14.06 13.16
N ALA A 12 -21.22 -13.97 14.20
CA ALA A 12 -19.89 -13.37 14.10
C ALA A 12 -19.02 -14.11 13.07
N ARG A 13 -19.08 -15.45 13.05
CA ARG A 13 -18.35 -16.27 12.08
C ARG A 13 -18.86 -16.06 10.65
N VAL A 14 -20.17 -15.99 10.43
CA VAL A 14 -20.72 -15.70 9.09
C VAL A 14 -20.23 -14.35 8.57
N ILE A 15 -20.24 -13.32 9.44
CA ILE A 15 -19.77 -11.98 9.08
C ILE A 15 -18.27 -12.00 8.77
N GLN A 16 -17.48 -12.69 9.61
CA GLN A 16 -16.04 -12.83 9.39
C GLN A 16 -15.74 -13.56 8.09
N ASP A 17 -16.33 -14.72 7.85
CA ASP A 17 -16.11 -15.53 6.65
C ASP A 17 -16.52 -14.76 5.38
N TYR A 18 -17.62 -13.99 5.45
CA TYR A 18 -18.07 -13.15 4.34
C TYR A 18 -17.06 -12.05 4.00
N PHE A 19 -16.63 -11.28 5.01
CA PHE A 19 -15.69 -10.18 4.78
C PHE A 19 -14.29 -10.68 4.44
N GLU A 20 -13.85 -11.79 5.04
CA GLU A 20 -12.61 -12.45 4.65
C GLU A 20 -12.67 -12.87 3.18
N SER A 21 -13.76 -13.48 2.72
CA SER A 21 -13.91 -13.88 1.32
C SER A 21 -13.81 -12.71 0.33
N ILE A 22 -14.49 -11.59 0.59
CA ILE A 22 -14.52 -10.45 -0.35
C ILE A 22 -13.27 -9.56 -0.28
N PHE A 23 -12.58 -9.53 0.86
CA PHE A 23 -11.36 -8.74 1.05
C PHE A 23 -10.08 -9.55 0.90
N ARG A 24 -10.18 -10.88 0.78
CA ARG A 24 -9.05 -11.74 0.50
C ARG A 24 -8.52 -11.48 -0.90
N THR A 25 -7.22 -11.28 -0.99
CA THR A 25 -6.53 -11.18 -2.28
C THR A 25 -6.74 -12.45 -3.10
N THR A 26 -6.98 -12.28 -4.40
CA THR A 26 -7.01 -13.40 -5.34
C THR A 26 -5.61 -13.95 -5.63
N ASP A 27 -4.56 -13.32 -5.11
CA ASP A 27 -3.14 -13.63 -5.35
C ASP A 27 -2.86 -13.90 -6.84
N PRO A 28 -3.16 -12.92 -7.73
CA PRO A 28 -3.12 -13.15 -9.16
C PRO A 28 -1.68 -13.44 -9.61
N SER A 29 -1.54 -14.34 -10.58
CA SER A 29 -0.22 -14.64 -11.13
C SER A 29 0.36 -13.40 -11.85
N PRO A 30 1.68 -13.33 -12.06
CA PRO A 30 2.29 -12.28 -12.87
C PRO A 30 1.68 -12.19 -14.29
N GLN A 31 1.18 -13.31 -14.83
CA GLN A 31 0.53 -13.34 -16.14
C GLN A 31 -0.86 -12.69 -16.11
N ASP A 32 -1.64 -12.91 -15.05
CA ASP A 32 -2.97 -12.30 -14.89
C ASP A 32 -2.86 -10.79 -14.72
N THR A 33 -1.86 -10.35 -13.94
CA THR A 33 -1.55 -8.93 -13.78
C THR A 33 -1.15 -8.29 -15.11
N ARG A 34 -0.32 -8.95 -15.92
CA ARG A 34 0.04 -8.46 -17.27
C ARG A 34 -1.19 -8.33 -18.16
N LYS A 35 -2.00 -9.38 -18.28
CA LYS A 35 -3.25 -9.34 -19.08
C LYS A 35 -4.16 -8.18 -18.68
N ALA A 36 -4.30 -7.91 -17.38
CA ALA A 36 -5.13 -6.81 -16.88
C ALA A 36 -4.53 -5.42 -17.15
N THR A 37 -3.21 -5.32 -17.29
CA THR A 37 -2.48 -4.05 -17.45
C THR A 37 -1.96 -3.80 -18.87
N ASP A 38 -2.05 -4.76 -19.78
CA ASP A 38 -1.52 -4.67 -21.16
C ASP A 38 -2.07 -3.49 -21.95
N ALA A 39 -3.32 -3.09 -21.71
CA ALA A 39 -3.94 -1.94 -22.37
C ALA A 39 -3.44 -0.58 -21.83
N ILE A 40 -2.77 -0.57 -20.67
CA ILE A 40 -2.25 0.64 -20.03
C ILE A 40 -0.98 1.05 -20.74
N LYS A 41 -1.08 2.08 -21.58
CA LYS A 41 0.09 2.72 -22.17
C LYS A 41 0.91 3.40 -21.07
N SER A 42 2.21 3.12 -21.03
CA SER A 42 3.13 3.80 -20.11
C SER A 42 3.05 5.32 -20.33
N ARG A 43 2.85 6.06 -19.24
CA ARG A 43 2.83 7.54 -19.24
C ARG A 43 4.19 8.15 -18.91
N LEU A 44 5.16 7.31 -18.57
CA LEU A 44 6.53 7.70 -18.30
C LEU A 44 7.34 7.53 -19.58
N SER A 45 7.99 8.60 -20.03
CA SER A 45 9.06 8.49 -21.01
C SER A 45 10.22 7.71 -20.41
N ASP A 46 11.09 7.18 -21.26
CA ASP A 46 12.26 6.42 -20.81
C ASP A 46 13.16 7.26 -19.90
N ASP A 47 13.37 8.54 -20.23
CA ASP A 47 14.11 9.48 -19.38
C ASP A 47 13.50 9.62 -17.98
N LYS A 48 12.18 9.77 -17.89
CA LYS A 48 11.49 9.86 -16.58
C LYS A 48 11.59 8.56 -15.80
N ARG A 49 11.65 7.42 -16.51
CA ARG A 49 11.78 6.11 -15.89
C ARG A 49 13.18 5.93 -15.34
N GLU A 50 14.20 6.42 -16.04
CA GLU A 50 15.58 6.45 -15.55
C GLU A 50 15.70 7.37 -14.34
N ASP A 51 15.16 8.59 -14.41
CA ASP A 51 15.14 9.56 -13.31
C ASP A 51 14.49 8.98 -12.03
N LEU A 52 13.45 8.14 -12.16
CA LEU A 52 12.80 7.49 -11.02
C LEU A 52 13.58 6.30 -10.45
N ASN A 53 14.54 5.75 -11.19
CA ASN A 53 15.37 4.62 -10.77
C ASN A 53 16.74 5.04 -10.22
N VAL A 54 17.08 6.34 -10.26
CA VAL A 54 18.34 6.82 -9.68
C VAL A 54 18.35 6.68 -8.16
N ALA A 55 19.56 6.55 -7.60
CA ALA A 55 19.71 6.55 -6.15
C ALA A 55 19.23 7.88 -5.56
N PHE A 56 18.60 7.82 -4.38
CA PHE A 56 18.17 9.01 -3.66
C PHE A 56 19.33 10.00 -3.48
N THR A 57 19.10 11.23 -3.89
CA THR A 57 20.10 12.29 -3.82
C THR A 57 19.88 13.20 -2.62
N ALA A 58 20.64 14.30 -2.54
CA ALA A 58 20.48 15.32 -1.50
C ALA A 58 19.06 15.92 -1.44
N GLU A 59 18.25 15.75 -2.49
CA GLU A 59 16.84 16.18 -2.52
C GLU A 59 16.00 15.53 -1.42
N VAL A 60 16.25 14.25 -1.10
CA VAL A 60 15.49 13.53 -0.07
C VAL A 60 15.80 14.12 1.29
N ARG A 61 17.07 14.44 1.54
CA ARG A 61 17.48 15.14 2.75
C ARG A 61 16.84 16.52 2.83
N ALA A 62 16.86 17.30 1.75
CA ALA A 62 16.24 18.62 1.74
C ALA A 62 14.74 18.52 2.08
N ALA A 63 14.01 17.62 1.42
CA ALA A 63 12.59 17.38 1.70
C ALA A 63 12.32 16.96 3.15
N VAL A 64 13.18 16.11 3.74
CA VAL A 64 13.06 15.72 5.16
C VAL A 64 13.26 16.91 6.10
N PHE A 65 14.17 17.83 5.79
CA PHE A 65 14.44 19.01 6.61
C PHE A 65 13.41 20.13 6.41
N ASP A 66 12.69 20.14 5.29
CA ASP A 66 11.56 21.05 5.04
C ASP A 66 10.27 20.61 5.77
N LEU A 67 10.19 19.37 6.26
CA LEU A 67 9.05 18.90 7.05
C LEU A 67 9.01 19.58 8.43
N SER A 68 7.81 19.88 8.90
CA SER A 68 7.62 20.30 10.28
C SER A 68 8.12 19.20 11.24
N PRO A 69 8.87 19.53 12.32
CA PRO A 69 9.50 18.54 13.19
C PRO A 69 8.54 17.50 13.80
N THR A 70 7.27 17.88 13.99
CA THR A 70 6.20 17.04 14.55
C THR A 70 5.34 16.35 13.50
N LYS A 71 5.61 16.57 12.21
CA LYS A 71 5.01 15.75 11.15
C LYS A 71 5.66 14.36 11.14
N ALA A 72 4.92 13.43 10.55
CA ALA A 72 5.10 11.97 10.58
C ALA A 72 4.39 11.28 11.76
N LEU A 73 3.25 10.69 11.40
CA LEU A 73 2.51 9.65 12.10
C LEU A 73 2.29 8.51 11.10
N GLY A 74 3.39 8.04 10.49
CA GLY A 74 3.37 6.77 9.78
C GLY A 74 3.08 5.63 10.77
N PRO A 75 2.76 4.42 10.29
CA PRO A 75 2.51 3.27 11.17
C PRO A 75 3.69 2.91 12.09
N ASP A 76 4.88 3.45 11.83
CA ASP A 76 6.10 3.30 12.63
C ASP A 76 6.21 4.29 13.82
N GLY A 77 5.44 5.39 13.83
CA GLY A 77 5.35 6.33 14.94
C GLY A 77 6.52 7.30 15.10
N PHE A 78 7.50 7.33 14.19
CA PHE A 78 8.63 8.26 14.26
C PHE A 78 8.26 9.63 13.68
N GLN A 79 8.53 10.69 14.45
CA GLN A 79 8.39 12.07 14.00
C GLN A 79 9.60 12.49 13.13
N ALA A 80 9.40 13.44 12.22
CA ALA A 80 10.43 13.95 11.30
C ALA A 80 11.69 14.44 12.02
N ILE A 81 11.55 15.00 13.24
CA ILE A 81 12.68 15.45 14.06
C ILE A 81 13.73 14.35 14.31
N PHE A 82 13.34 13.07 14.32
CA PHE A 82 14.26 11.96 14.47
C PHE A 82 15.31 11.95 13.33
N PHE A 83 14.87 12.14 12.09
CA PHE A 83 15.71 12.12 10.89
C PHE A 83 16.37 13.46 10.56
N GLN A 84 15.92 14.54 11.20
CA GLN A 84 16.51 15.88 11.04
C GLN A 84 17.71 16.09 11.97
N ARG A 85 17.75 15.37 13.10
CA ARG A 85 18.72 15.60 14.16
C ARG A 85 19.74 14.47 14.32
N PHE A 86 19.41 13.27 13.86
CA PHE A 86 20.25 12.07 13.92
C PHE A 86 20.42 11.49 12.52
#